data_AF-A0A673GIY1-F1
#
_entry.id   AF-A0A673GIY1-F1
#
_cell.length_a   1.000
_cell.length_b   1.000
_cell.length_c   1.000
_cell.angle_alpha   90.00
_cell.angle_beta   90.00
_cell.angle_gamma   90.00
#
_symmetry.space_group_name_H-M   'P 1'
#
loop_
_entity.id
_entity.type
_entity.pdbx_description
1 polymer ?
#
loop_
_entity_poly.entity_id
_entity_poly.type
_entity_poly.pdbx_seq_one_letter_code
_entity_poly.pdbx_strand_id
1 'polypeptide(L)'
;KCTTFKKYYILKIPKNYGFLDLRVAVLGNVDSGKSTLLGVLTQGELDNGRGRARLNLFRHLHEIQTGRTSSISFEILGFNSKGEVRQIFNQNCDMAECDD
;
A
#
# COMPACT_ATOMS: atom_id res chain seq x y z
N LYS A 1 -28.32 12.49 5.03
CA LYS A 1 -27.66 11.35 5.70
C LYS A 1 -26.91 10.56 4.63
N CYS A 2 -25.58 10.49 4.67
CA CYS A 2 -24.80 9.69 3.73
C CYS A 2 -24.70 8.26 4.28
N THR A 3 -25.44 7.32 3.69
CA THR A 3 -25.35 5.89 4.04
C THR A 3 -24.22 5.24 3.26
N THR A 4 -23.10 4.97 3.91
CA THR A 4 -21.98 4.23 3.33
C THR A 4 -22.23 2.73 3.43
N PHE A 5 -22.46 2.06 2.30
CA PHE A 5 -22.50 0.60 2.24
C PHE A 5 -21.09 0.05 2.09
N LYS A 6 -20.69 -0.88 2.96
CA LYS A 6 -19.44 -1.64 2.85
C LYS A 6 -19.75 -3.07 2.45
N LYS A 7 -19.10 -3.58 1.42
CA LYS A 7 -19.17 -4.99 0.99
C LYS A 7 -17.78 -5.61 1.11
N TYR A 8 -17.73 -6.88 1.51
CA TYR A 8 -16.51 -7.65 1.65
C TYR A 8 -16.69 -8.98 0.93
N TYR A 9 -15.63 -9.47 0.30
CA TYR A 9 -15.58 -10.79 -0.34
C TYR A 9 -14.46 -11.58 0.32
N ILE A 10 -14.72 -12.85 0.64
CA ILE A 10 -13.72 -13.76 1.21
C ILE A 10 -13.27 -14.68 0.10
N LEU A 11 -12.00 -14.60 -0.27
CA LEU A 11 -11.37 -15.53 -1.21
C LEU A 11 -10.72 -16.66 -0.42
N LYS A 12 -11.15 -17.90 -0.67
CA LYS A 12 -10.50 -19.09 -0.10
C LYS A 12 -9.37 -19.51 -1.04
N ILE A 13 -8.14 -19.46 -0.54
CA ILE A 13 -6.94 -19.73 -1.34
C ILE A 13 -6.51 -21.19 -1.13
N PRO A 14 -6.22 -21.96 -2.19
CA PRO A 14 -5.70 -23.31 -2.06
C PRO A 14 -4.33 -23.30 -1.38
N LYS A 15 -4.06 -24.26 -0.47
CA LYS A 15 -2.82 -24.31 0.32
C LYS A 15 -1.54 -24.61 -0.49
N ASN A 16 -1.64 -24.89 -1.79
CA ASN A 16 -0.52 -25.33 -2.64
C ASN A 16 0.21 -24.21 -3.39
N TYR A 17 0.07 -22.95 -2.97
CA TYR A 17 0.82 -21.84 -3.55
C TYR A 17 1.95 -21.42 -2.61
N GLY A 18 3.20 -21.55 -3.05
CA GLY A 18 4.38 -21.13 -2.28
C GLY A 18 4.45 -19.61 -2.03
N PHE A 19 3.70 -18.81 -2.79
CA PHE A 19 3.47 -17.39 -2.52
C PHE A 19 2.16 -16.91 -3.15
N LEU A 20 1.54 -15.88 -2.55
CA LEU A 20 0.33 -15.23 -3.06
C LEU A 20 0.65 -13.78 -3.49
N ASP A 21 0.50 -13.47 -4.78
CA ASP A 21 0.53 -12.09 -5.27
C ASP A 21 -0.90 -11.54 -5.36
N LEU A 22 -1.18 -10.45 -4.64
CA LEU A 22 -2.48 -9.78 -4.63
C LEU A 22 -2.31 -8.32 -5.05
N ARG A 23 -2.97 -7.94 -6.16
CA ARG A 23 -2.91 -6.59 -6.71
C ARG A 23 -4.15 -5.80 -6.35
N VAL A 24 -3.97 -4.74 -5.56
CA VAL A 24 -5.05 -3.86 -5.14
C VAL A 24 -4.88 -2.50 -5.80
N ALA A 25 -5.94 -2.02 -6.45
CA ALA A 25 -6.02 -0.66 -6.95
C ALA A 25 -6.86 0.20 -5.99
N VAL A 26 -6.35 1.38 -5.62
CA VAL A 26 -7.06 2.35 -4.79
C VAL A 26 -7.63 3.45 -5.69
N LEU A 27 -8.95 3.55 -5.73
CA LEU A 27 -9.69 4.52 -6.56
C LEU A 27 -10.60 5.39 -5.69
N GLY A 28 -10.93 6.60 -6.15
CA GLY A 28 -11.77 7.54 -5.40
C GLY A 28 -11.56 9.01 -5.79
N ASN A 29 -12.38 9.90 -5.23
CA ASN A 29 -12.40 11.33 -5.55
C ASN A 29 -11.06 12.05 -5.27
N VAL A 30 -10.84 13.20 -5.92
CA VAL A 30 -9.70 14.08 -5.61
C VAL A 30 -9.73 14.43 -4.10
N ASP A 31 -8.54 14.50 -3.49
CA ASP A 31 -8.35 14.81 -2.06
C ASP A 31 -8.91 13.78 -1.05
N SER A 32 -9.37 12.61 -1.49
CA SER A 32 -9.83 11.53 -0.59
C SER A 32 -8.70 10.79 0.16
N GLY A 33 -7.46 11.27 0.10
CA GLY A 33 -6.33 10.70 0.83
C GLY A 33 -5.73 9.40 0.27
N LYS A 34 -6.02 9.03 -0.99
CA LYS A 34 -5.56 7.75 -1.59
C LYS A 34 -4.04 7.58 -1.55
N SER A 35 -3.32 8.55 -2.09
CA SER A 35 -1.86 8.54 -2.13
C SER A 35 -1.26 8.67 -0.73
N THR A 36 -1.92 9.40 0.17
CA THR A 36 -1.49 9.48 1.57
C THR A 36 -1.61 8.12 2.25
N LEU A 37 -2.74 7.41 2.10
CA LEU A 37 -2.94 6.09 2.68
C LEU A 37 -1.94 5.07 2.13
N LEU A 38 -1.71 5.07 0.81
CA LEU A 38 -0.71 4.19 0.19
C LEU A 38 0.68 4.46 0.77
N GLY A 39 1.10 5.74 0.88
CA GLY A 39 2.40 6.09 1.45
C GLY A 39 2.56 5.64 2.90
N VAL A 40 1.52 5.78 3.73
CA VAL A 40 1.53 5.30 5.13
C VAL A 40 1.67 3.78 5.19
N LEU A 41 0.90 3.05 4.37
CA LEU A 41 0.93 1.59 4.38
C LEU A 41 2.28 1.03 3.92
N THR A 42 2.97 1.72 2.99
CA THR A 42 4.18 1.19 2.39
C THR A 42 5.44 1.62 3.13
N GLN A 43 5.49 2.84 3.67
CA GLN A 43 6.62 3.31 4.49
C GLN A 43 6.47 3.05 5.99
N GLY A 44 5.28 2.73 6.48
CA GLY A 44 5.06 2.44 7.90
C GLY A 44 5.22 3.67 8.81
N GLU A 45 5.41 4.86 8.24
CA GLU A 45 5.37 6.12 8.96
C GLU A 45 3.95 6.71 8.95
N LEU A 46 3.50 7.18 10.10
CA LEU A 46 2.22 7.88 10.21
C LEU A 46 2.30 9.23 9.51
N ASP A 47 1.25 9.55 8.74
CA ASP A 47 1.15 10.84 8.09
C ASP A 47 0.96 11.98 9.12
N ASN A 48 1.56 13.14 8.86
CA ASN A 48 1.45 14.32 9.73
C ASN A 48 0.14 15.11 9.54
N GLY A 49 -0.88 14.50 8.91
CA GLY A 49 -2.15 15.13 8.57
C GLY A 49 -2.09 16.11 7.38
N ARG A 50 -0.90 16.32 6.77
CA ARG A 50 -0.73 17.17 5.59
C ARG A 50 -0.41 16.38 4.32
N GLY A 51 -0.46 15.05 4.39
CA GLY A 51 -0.10 14.18 3.27
C GLY A 51 1.40 14.18 2.98
N ARG A 52 2.25 14.25 4.01
CA ARG A 52 3.70 14.06 3.91
C ARG A 52 4.03 12.66 3.40
N ALA A 53 3.30 11.64 3.85
CA ALA A 53 3.50 10.25 3.40
C ALA A 53 3.34 10.10 1.86
N ARG A 54 2.53 10.96 1.24
CA ARG A 54 2.28 10.93 -0.21
C ARG A 54 3.48 11.39 -1.06
N LEU A 55 4.41 12.16 -0.48
CA LEU A 55 5.55 12.74 -1.21
C LEU A 55 6.45 11.65 -1.81
N ASN A 56 6.56 10.53 -1.12
CA ASN A 56 7.35 9.39 -1.56
C ASN A 56 6.74 8.65 -2.77
N LEU A 57 5.47 8.94 -3.11
CA LEU A 57 4.80 8.39 -4.29
C LEU A 57 4.94 9.28 -5.52
N PHE A 58 5.37 10.53 -5.36
CA PHE A 58 5.51 11.48 -6.46
C PHE A 58 6.76 11.16 -7.28
N ARG A 59 6.58 11.09 -8.60
CA ARG A 59 7.64 10.78 -9.56
C ARG A 59 7.96 11.95 -10.47
N HIS A 60 7.04 12.91 -10.58
CA HIS A 60 7.21 14.07 -11.44
C HIS A 60 7.30 15.37 -10.67
N LEU A 61 8.12 16.30 -11.17
CA LEU A 61 8.32 17.63 -10.55
C LEU A 61 6.99 18.37 -10.34
N HIS A 62 6.08 18.29 -11.31
CA HIS A 62 4.78 18.96 -11.22
C HIS A 62 3.88 18.36 -10.13
N GLU A 63 4.06 17.09 -9.73
CA GLU A 63 3.34 16.50 -8.59
C GLU A 63 3.86 17.06 -7.26
N ILE A 64 5.18 17.20 -7.15
CA ILE A 64 5.84 17.78 -5.96
C ILE A 64 5.44 19.24 -5.79
N GLN A 65 5.46 20.02 -6.87
CA GLN A 65 5.13 21.44 -6.84
C GLN A 65 3.65 21.71 -6.53
N THR A 66 2.75 20.91 -7.10
CA THR A 66 1.30 21.10 -6.93
C THR A 66 0.72 20.37 -5.72
N GLY A 67 1.45 19.39 -5.17
CA GLY A 67 0.96 18.49 -4.14
C GLY A 67 -0.14 17.53 -4.64
N ARG A 68 -0.33 17.39 -5.94
CA ARG A 68 -1.35 16.54 -6.57
C ARG A 68 -0.72 15.36 -7.28
N THR A 69 -1.28 14.17 -7.03
CA THR A 69 -0.91 12.95 -7.76
C THR A 69 -1.48 13.03 -9.17
N SER A 70 -0.62 12.98 -10.18
CA SER A 70 -0.97 12.97 -11.60
C SER A 70 -0.59 11.67 -12.30
N SER A 71 0.21 10.83 -11.63
CA SER A 71 0.72 9.56 -12.12
C SER A 71 0.15 8.37 -11.34
N ILE A 72 0.22 7.19 -11.97
CA ILE A 72 -0.11 5.91 -11.33
C ILE A 72 1.16 5.41 -10.61
N SER A 73 1.09 5.33 -9.28
CA SER A 73 2.16 4.79 -8.45
C SER A 73 1.88 3.32 -8.13
N PHE A 74 2.92 2.50 -8.19
CA PHE A 74 2.89 1.10 -7.78
C PHE A 74 3.77 0.93 -6.57
N GLU A 75 3.22 0.30 -5.54
CA GLU A 75 3.91 0.02 -4.29
C GLU A 75 3.76 -1.46 -3.95
N ILE A 76 4.77 -2.03 -3.31
CA ILE A 76 4.79 -3.45 -2.93
C ILE A 76 4.86 -3.56 -1.41
N LEU A 77 3.95 -4.35 -0.83
CA LEU A 77 3.88 -4.64 0.59
C LEU A 77 3.98 -6.14 0.81
N GLY A 78 4.98 -6.59 1.55
CA GLY A 78 5.18 -8.00 1.89
C GLY A 78 4.54 -8.36 3.24
N PHE A 79 4.04 -9.58 3.35
CA PHE A 79 3.53 -10.14 4.61
C PHE A 79 4.16 -11.51 4.86
N ASN A 80 4.45 -11.84 6.12
CA ASN A 80 4.84 -13.19 6.51
C ASN A 80 3.61 -14.10 6.75
N SER A 81 3.86 -15.39 7.00
CA SER A 81 2.82 -16.39 7.30
C SER A 81 1.97 -16.05 8.54
N LYS A 82 2.50 -15.22 9.45
CA LYS A 82 1.82 -14.73 10.66
C LYS A 82 1.00 -13.46 10.41
N GLY A 83 1.06 -12.89 9.19
CA GLY A 83 0.35 -11.66 8.81
C GLY A 83 1.07 -10.36 9.20
N GLU A 84 2.33 -10.44 9.62
CA GLU A 84 3.15 -9.27 9.95
C GLU A 84 3.73 -8.65 8.68
N VAL A 85 3.77 -7.31 8.64
CA VAL A 85 4.28 -6.55 7.49
C VAL A 85 5.81 -6.64 7.43
N ARG A 86 6.35 -7.12 6.31
CA ARG A 86 7.77 -6.97 5.95
C ARG A 86 7.91 -5.95 4.82
N GLN A 87 8.48 -4.80 5.15
CA GLN A 87 8.80 -3.78 4.15
C GLN A 87 9.97 -4.25 3.29
N ILE A 88 9.73 -4.34 1.99
CA ILE A 88 10.68 -4.88 1.02
C ILE A 88 11.90 -3.95 0.81
N PHE A 89 11.79 -2.67 1.19
CA PHE A 89 12.87 -1.69 1.04
C PHE A 89 13.86 -1.65 2.20
N ASN A 90 13.61 -2.36 3.30
CA ASN A 90 14.61 -2.49 4.35
C ASN A 90 15.55 -3.64 3.97
N GLN A 91 16.84 -3.36 3.80
CA GLN A 91 17.87 -4.27 3.27
C GLN A 91 18.21 -5.48 4.17
N ASN A 92 17.27 -5.93 5.01
CA ASN A 92 17.39 -7.14 5.81
C ASN A 92 16.23 -8.08 5.47
N CYS A 93 16.08 -8.44 4.19
CA CYS A 93 15.29 -9.60 3.84
C CYS A 93 16.12 -10.84 4.17
N ASP A 94 16.04 -11.28 5.42
CA ASP A 94 16.35 -12.66 5.77
C ASP A 94 15.42 -13.55 4.96
N MET A 95 15.95 -14.10 3.88
CA MET A 95 15.34 -15.11 3.02
C MET A 95 15.37 -16.49 3.70
N ALA A 96 15.32 -16.51 5.05
CA ALA A 96 15.68 -17.65 5.89
C ALA A 96 14.48 -18.32 6.59
N GLU A 97 13.24 -17.92 6.33
CA GLU A 97 12.06 -18.66 6.78
C GLU A 97 11.26 -19.14 5.55
N CYS A 98 11.87 -20.04 4.80
CA CYS A 98 11.12 -21.07 4.09
C CYS A 98 10.82 -22.16 5.13
N ASP A 99 9.80 -21.96 5.96
CA ASP A 99 9.28 -23.02 6.82
C ASP A 99 8.32 -23.91 6.01
N ASP A 100 8.53 -25.23 6.15
CA ASP A 100 7.88 -26.35 5.46
C ASP A 100 6.34 -26.32 5.38
#